data_AF-A0A7W7JZT8-F1
#
_entry.id   AF-A0A7W7JZT8-F1
#
_cell.length_a   1.000
_cell.length_b   1.000
_cell.length_c   1.000
_cell.angle_alpha   90.00
_cell.angle_beta   90.00
_cell.angle_gamma   90.00
#
_symmetry.space_group_name_H-M   'P 1'
#
loop_
_entity.id
_entity.type
_entity.pdbx_description
1 polymer ?
#
loop_
_entity_poly.entity_id
_entity_poly.type
_entity_poly.pdbx_seq_one_letter_code
_entity_poly.pdbx_strand_id
1 'polypeptide(L)'
;MNKGMALLALALLAGCSGATTAEKQNVNLVLDADFTTGTLLLTCRDSSSGSCHVLVAGSGEPVRLSAEKGKTAESATGAAEGARFCAGEAEPQNGCSLTPLRDGEQIYRSSRVKTESK
;
A
#
# COMPACT_ATOMS: atom_id res chain seq x y z
N MET A 1 17.11 44.56 -29.25
CA MET A 1 16.98 43.45 -30.22
C MET A 1 18.35 42.84 -30.39
N ASN A 2 18.57 41.61 -29.94
CA ASN A 2 19.72 40.83 -30.41
C ASN A 2 19.39 39.33 -30.38
N LYS A 3 19.70 38.72 -31.51
CA LYS A 3 19.38 37.37 -31.96
C LYS A 3 20.39 36.38 -31.39
N GLY A 4 19.98 35.13 -31.24
CA GLY A 4 20.93 34.02 -31.19
C GLY A 4 20.47 32.86 -30.33
N MET A 5 19.45 32.12 -30.77
CA MET A 5 19.34 30.71 -30.42
C MET A 5 20.54 29.99 -31.03
N ALA A 6 21.34 29.33 -30.20
CA ALA A 6 22.29 28.31 -30.64
C ALA A 6 22.07 27.07 -29.78
N LEU A 7 21.26 26.16 -30.33
CA LEU A 7 21.26 24.75 -30.00
C LEU A 7 22.69 24.22 -30.20
N LEU A 8 23.29 23.70 -29.13
CA LEU A 8 24.46 22.83 -29.22
C LEU A 8 24.10 21.50 -28.58
N ALA A 9 23.59 20.61 -29.43
CA ALA A 9 23.65 19.18 -29.22
C ALA A 9 25.09 18.73 -29.49
N LEU A 10 25.73 18.05 -28.54
CA LEU A 10 26.98 17.29 -28.67
C LEU A 10 27.17 16.56 -27.33
N ALA A 11 27.45 15.28 -27.16
CA ALA A 11 27.47 14.05 -27.95
C ALA A 11 27.73 12.92 -26.91
N LEU A 12 27.45 11.65 -27.22
CA LEU A 12 28.38 10.49 -27.06
C LEU A 12 27.63 9.15 -26.98
N LEU A 13 28.08 8.22 -27.80
CA LEU A 13 27.64 6.83 -27.91
C LEU A 13 28.13 6.00 -26.71
N ALA A 14 27.25 5.21 -26.08
CA ALA A 14 27.51 3.84 -25.57
C ALA A 14 26.32 3.34 -24.73
N GLY A 15 25.73 2.21 -25.12
CA GLY A 15 25.18 1.20 -24.19
C GLY A 15 23.93 1.53 -23.35
N CYS A 16 22.92 0.68 -23.54
CA CYS A 16 22.04 0.14 -22.50
C CYS A 16 20.88 0.99 -21.93
N SER A 17 19.73 0.30 -21.90
CA SER A 17 18.67 0.39 -20.90
C SER A 17 17.67 1.52 -21.08
N GLY A 18 16.46 1.13 -21.54
CA GLY A 18 15.26 1.93 -21.33
C GLY A 18 15.22 2.39 -19.88
N ALA A 19 14.95 3.67 -19.67
CA ALA A 19 14.86 4.26 -18.34
C ALA A 19 13.76 3.53 -17.54
N THR A 20 14.17 2.52 -16.77
CA THR A 20 13.33 1.86 -15.78
C THR A 20 13.14 2.85 -14.64
N THR A 21 12.01 3.56 -14.61
CA THR A 21 11.56 4.28 -13.42
C THR A 21 11.13 3.23 -12.40
N ALA A 22 12.03 2.91 -11.46
CA ALA A 22 11.70 2.10 -10.31
C ALA A 22 10.85 2.95 -9.35
N GLU A 23 9.56 2.66 -9.25
CA GLU A 23 8.69 3.31 -8.26
C GLU A 23 8.70 2.51 -6.96
N LYS A 24 9.09 3.17 -5.86
CA LYS A 24 9.14 2.54 -4.54
C LYS A 24 7.78 2.65 -3.87
N GLN A 25 7.10 1.52 -3.77
CA GLN A 25 5.87 1.36 -3.03
C GLN A 25 6.20 1.09 -1.55
N ASN A 26 5.77 1.97 -0.64
CA ASN A 26 5.81 1.75 0.81
C ASN A 26 4.43 1.93 1.43
N VAL A 27 4.09 1.04 2.36
CA VAL A 27 2.94 1.17 3.24
C VAL A 27 3.37 0.91 4.69
N ASN A 28 2.84 1.73 5.61
CA ASN A 28 2.99 1.59 7.04
C ASN A 28 1.63 1.88 7.68
N LEU A 29 1.00 0.86 8.22
CA LEU A 29 -0.30 0.98 8.85
C LEU A 29 -0.37 0.22 10.16
N VAL A 30 -1.40 0.51 10.92
CA VAL A 30 -1.82 -0.25 12.08
C VAL A 30 -3.20 -0.79 11.80
N LEU A 31 -3.39 -2.07 12.10
CA LEU A 31 -4.69 -2.69 12.17
C LEU A 31 -4.90 -3.14 13.61
N ASP A 32 -5.80 -2.49 14.31
CA ASP A 32 -6.27 -2.92 15.63
C ASP A 32 -7.57 -3.71 15.44
N ALA A 33 -7.68 -4.83 16.15
CA ALA A 33 -8.80 -5.74 16.02
C ALA A 33 -9.25 -6.14 17.42
N ASP A 34 -10.54 -6.05 17.70
CA ASP A 34 -11.11 -6.51 18.96
C ASP A 34 -11.99 -7.73 18.66
N PHE A 35 -11.54 -8.90 19.07
CA PHE A 35 -12.26 -10.16 18.83
C PHE A 35 -13.48 -10.32 19.74
N THR A 36 -13.57 -9.52 20.82
CA THR A 36 -14.73 -9.52 21.72
C THR A 36 -15.90 -8.78 21.09
N THR A 37 -15.64 -7.62 20.50
CA THR A 37 -16.68 -6.78 19.85
C THR A 37 -16.82 -7.04 18.36
N GLY A 38 -15.84 -7.68 17.74
CA GLY A 38 -15.78 -7.93 16.30
C GLY A 38 -15.27 -6.74 15.49
N THR A 39 -14.80 -5.67 16.15
CA THR A 39 -14.46 -4.39 15.52
C THR A 39 -13.04 -4.38 14.95
N LEU A 40 -12.85 -3.61 13.88
CA LEU A 40 -11.57 -3.36 13.23
C LEU A 40 -11.32 -1.86 13.15
N LEU A 41 -10.10 -1.42 13.48
CA LEU A 41 -9.65 -0.04 13.31
C LEU A 41 -8.35 -0.03 12.49
N LEU A 42 -8.43 0.52 11.28
CA LEU A 42 -7.29 0.81 10.44
C LEU A 42 -6.77 2.22 10.74
N THR A 43 -5.48 2.37 11.01
CA THR A 43 -4.76 3.66 11.00
C THR A 43 -3.70 3.65 9.91
N CYS A 44 -3.82 4.53 8.91
CA CYS A 44 -2.78 4.67 7.88
C CYS A 44 -1.70 5.64 8.36
N ARG A 45 -0.55 5.12 8.81
CA ARG A 45 0.56 5.97 9.29
C ARG A 45 1.32 6.60 8.14
N ASP A 46 1.62 5.82 7.10
CA ASP A 46 2.31 6.30 5.90
C ASP A 46 2.00 5.43 4.68
N SER A 47 2.00 6.03 3.49
CA SER A 47 1.81 5.36 2.21
C SER A 47 2.38 6.22 1.08
N SER A 48 3.08 5.62 0.11
CA SER A 48 3.53 6.37 -1.10
C SER A 48 2.38 6.78 -2.01
N SER A 49 1.27 6.02 -2.04
CA SER A 49 0.06 6.40 -2.78
C SER A 49 -0.81 7.42 -2.04
N GLY A 50 -0.50 7.73 -0.78
CA GLY A 50 -1.32 8.57 0.09
C GLY A 50 -2.46 7.84 0.81
N SER A 51 -2.67 6.55 0.52
CA SER A 51 -3.77 5.75 1.09
C SER A 51 -3.29 4.35 1.50
N CYS A 52 -3.92 3.80 2.53
CA CYS A 52 -3.76 2.42 2.96
C CYS A 52 -5.08 1.66 2.79
N HIS A 53 -5.01 0.44 2.28
CA HIS A 53 -6.15 -0.43 2.09
C HIS A 53 -5.92 -1.76 2.79
N VAL A 54 -6.96 -2.26 3.46
CA VAL A 54 -6.97 -3.55 4.15
C VAL A 54 -8.19 -4.36 3.71
N LEU A 55 -7.96 -5.64 3.43
CA LEU A 55 -9.01 -6.65 3.23
C LEU A 55 -8.86 -7.69 4.33
N VAL A 56 -9.90 -7.90 5.13
CA VAL A 56 -9.98 -8.95 6.16
C VAL A 56 -10.98 -10.02 5.70
N ALA A 57 -10.60 -11.29 5.82
CA ALA A 57 -11.41 -12.43 5.41
C ALA A 57 -11.18 -13.65 6.33
N GLY A 58 -12.07 -14.64 6.26
CA GLY A 58 -11.93 -15.93 6.97
C GLY A 58 -12.81 -16.08 8.23
N SER A 59 -13.42 -14.99 8.70
CA SER A 59 -14.36 -14.96 9.85
C SER A 59 -15.82 -14.75 9.45
N GLY A 60 -16.11 -14.58 8.15
CA GLY A 60 -17.44 -14.23 7.63
C GLY A 60 -17.35 -13.52 6.28
N GLU A 61 -18.27 -12.59 6.04
CA GLU A 61 -18.24 -11.72 4.86
C GLU A 61 -16.94 -10.87 4.85
N PRO A 62 -16.21 -10.79 3.72
CA PRO A 62 -14.97 -10.03 3.68
C PRO A 62 -15.17 -8.53 3.95
N VAL A 63 -14.37 -7.98 4.85
CA VAL A 63 -14.41 -6.56 5.23
C VAL A 63 -13.27 -5.81 4.56
N ARG A 64 -13.60 -4.65 3.98
CA ARG A 64 -12.62 -3.74 3.36
C ARG A 64 -12.57 -2.43 4.13
N LEU A 65 -11.36 -2.01 4.48
CA LEU A 65 -11.08 -0.72 5.11
C LEU A 65 -10.12 0.06 4.22
N SER A 66 -10.36 1.37 4.11
CA SER A 66 -9.47 2.28 3.39
C SER A 66 -9.34 3.56 4.19
N ALA A 67 -8.11 4.01 4.40
CA ALA A 67 -7.83 5.25 5.12
C ALA A 67 -6.76 6.05 4.39
N GLU A 68 -6.96 7.36 4.29
CA GLU A 68 -5.94 8.30 3.83
C GLU A 68 -4.79 8.36 4.85
N LYS A 69 -3.60 8.76 4.40
CA LYS A 69 -2.43 8.98 5.25
C LYS A 69 -2.76 9.92 6.41
N GLY A 70 -2.46 9.48 7.63
CA GLY A 70 -2.75 10.20 8.87
C GLY A 70 -4.21 10.11 9.34
N LYS A 71 -5.05 9.31 8.67
CA LYS A 71 -6.46 9.09 9.02
C LYS A 71 -6.70 7.65 9.46
N THR A 72 -7.90 7.43 9.99
CA THR A 72 -8.40 6.14 10.41
C THR A 72 -9.66 5.75 9.66
N ALA A 73 -9.94 4.45 9.62
CA ALA A 73 -11.20 3.88 9.16
C ALA A 73 -11.58 2.71 10.07
N GLU A 74 -12.87 2.57 10.37
CA GLU A 74 -13.37 1.56 11.31
C GLU A 74 -14.45 0.69 10.66
N SER A 75 -14.52 -0.56 11.10
CA SER A 75 -15.64 -1.48 10.83
C SER A 75 -16.12 -2.10 12.12
N ALA A 76 -17.44 -2.16 12.30
CA ALA A 76 -18.07 -2.84 13.43
C ALA A 76 -18.03 -4.38 13.34
N THR A 77 -17.44 -4.92 12.27
CA THR A 77 -17.36 -6.35 11.99
C THR A 77 -16.02 -6.70 11.33
N GLY A 78 -15.72 -8.01 11.28
CA GLY A 78 -14.58 -8.58 10.54
C GLY A 78 -13.44 -9.07 11.42
N ALA A 79 -13.37 -8.62 12.67
CA ALA A 79 -12.41 -9.15 13.64
C ALA A 79 -12.96 -10.42 14.30
N ALA A 80 -12.27 -11.55 14.12
CA ALA A 80 -12.53 -12.76 14.87
C ALA A 80 -11.32 -13.70 14.78
N GLU A 81 -11.29 -14.71 15.65
CA GLU A 81 -10.34 -15.80 15.55
C GLU A 81 -10.42 -16.48 14.17
N GLY A 82 -9.25 -16.84 13.62
CA GLY A 82 -9.14 -17.46 12.30
C GLY A 82 -9.22 -16.48 11.12
N ALA A 83 -9.58 -15.21 11.35
CA ALA A 83 -9.50 -14.18 10.33
C ALA A 83 -8.05 -13.94 9.88
N ARG A 84 -7.91 -13.49 8.64
CA ARG A 84 -6.63 -13.11 8.01
C ARG A 84 -6.83 -11.83 7.24
N PHE A 85 -5.78 -11.04 7.12
CA PHE A 85 -5.83 -9.78 6.39
C PHE A 85 -4.75 -9.67 5.34
N CYS A 86 -5.03 -8.86 4.33
CA CYS A 86 -4.09 -8.31 3.38
C CYS A 86 -4.07 -6.79 3.51
N ALA A 87 -2.91 -6.18 3.33
CA ALA A 87 -2.73 -4.73 3.32
C ALA A 87 -1.89 -4.26 2.12
N GLY A 88 -2.16 -3.05 1.64
CA GLY A 88 -1.41 -2.44 0.54
C GLY A 88 -1.79 -0.98 0.25
N GLU A 89 -1.08 -0.38 -0.69
CA GLU A 89 -1.32 0.98 -1.20
C GLU A 89 -2.43 1.07 -2.24
N ALA A 90 -2.72 -0.06 -2.88
CA ALA A 90 -3.87 -0.26 -3.75
C ALA A 90 -4.80 -1.26 -3.05
N GLU A 91 -6.07 -1.23 -3.43
CA GLU A 91 -7.05 -2.17 -2.90
C GLU A 91 -6.57 -3.62 -3.15
N PRO A 92 -6.51 -4.46 -2.09
CA PRO A 92 -6.11 -5.85 -2.21
C PRO A 92 -6.91 -6.62 -3.27
N GLN A 93 -6.19 -7.15 -4.26
CA GLN A 93 -6.72 -8.06 -5.28
C GLN A 93 -6.52 -9.53 -4.86
N ASN A 94 -7.18 -10.45 -5.58
CA ASN A 94 -6.95 -11.89 -5.45
C ASN A 94 -5.45 -12.20 -5.65
N GLY A 95 -4.82 -12.87 -4.67
CA GLY A 95 -3.38 -13.19 -4.68
C GLY A 95 -2.53 -12.41 -3.67
N CYS A 96 -3.14 -11.54 -2.86
CA CYS A 96 -2.41 -10.91 -1.76
C CYS A 96 -1.96 -11.92 -0.68
N SER A 97 -0.78 -11.69 -0.11
CA SER A 97 -0.27 -12.48 1.01
C SER A 97 -1.08 -12.22 2.29
N LEU A 98 -1.86 -13.22 2.69
CA LEU A 98 -2.71 -13.15 3.87
C LEU A 98 -1.92 -13.37 5.17
N THR A 99 -1.89 -12.34 6.01
CA THR A 99 -1.33 -12.35 7.35
C THR A 99 -2.41 -12.76 8.36
N PRO A 100 -2.12 -13.65 9.33
CA PRO A 100 -3.06 -13.93 10.41
C PRO A 100 -3.46 -12.66 11.14
N LEU A 101 -4.76 -12.47 11.36
CA LEU A 101 -5.25 -11.41 12.24
C LEU A 101 -5.07 -11.87 13.70
N ARG A 102 -4.69 -10.93 14.58
CA ARG A 102 -4.55 -11.11 16.01
C ARG A 102 -5.40 -10.07 16.72
N ASP A 103 -5.84 -10.41 17.91
CA ASP A 103 -6.49 -9.48 18.82
C ASP A 103 -5.50 -8.39 19.26
N GLY A 104 -5.96 -7.14 19.27
CA GLY A 104 -5.19 -5.94 19.54
C GLY A 104 -4.40 -5.36 18.35
N GLU A 105 -3.49 -4.43 18.67
CA GLU A 105 -2.72 -3.66 17.69
C GLU A 105 -1.73 -4.54 16.89
N GLN A 106 -1.82 -4.49 15.57
CA GLN A 106 -0.84 -5.09 14.66
C GLN A 106 -0.29 -4.06 13.67
N ILE A 107 1.04 -3.92 13.66
CA ILE A 107 1.73 -3.04 12.72
C ILE A 107 2.04 -3.82 11.43
N TYR A 108 1.58 -3.30 10.29
CA TYR A 108 1.93 -3.83 8.98
C TYR A 108 2.83 -2.85 8.23
N ARG A 109 3.96 -3.37 7.72
CA ARG A 109 4.90 -2.61 6.89
C ARG A 109 5.26 -3.43 5.66
N SER A 110 5.20 -2.81 4.49
CA SER A 110 5.68 -3.41 3.25
C SER A 110 6.38 -2.36 2.42
N SER A 111 7.51 -2.75 1.82
CA SER A 111 8.25 -1.97 0.83
C SER A 111 8.50 -2.84 -0.39
N ARG A 112 8.02 -2.41 -1.56
CA ARG A 112 8.24 -3.07 -2.85
C ARG A 112 8.80 -2.08 -3.85
N VAL A 113 9.63 -2.57 -4.75
CA VAL A 113 10.09 -1.79 -5.90
C VAL A 113 9.34 -2.32 -7.10
N LYS A 114 8.48 -1.49 -7.70
CA LYS A 114 7.84 -1.83 -8.97
C LYS A 114 8.78 -1.39 -10.08
N THR A 115 9.42 -2.35 -10.72
CA THR A 115 10.22 -2.10 -11.92
C THR A 115 9.30 -2.26 -13.13
N GLU A 116 8.90 -1.15 -13.75
CA GLU A 116 8.24 -1.22 -15.06
C GLU A 116 9.33 -1.27 -16.13
N SER A 117 9.37 -2.39 -16.86
CA SER A 117 10.19 -2.51 -18.07
C SER A 117 9.34 -2.00 -19.24
N LYS A 118 9.73 -0.86 -19.82
CA LYS A 118 9.10 -0.29 -21.01
C LYS A 118 9.53 -1.03 -22.27
#